data_AF-H9FA44-F1
#
_entry.id   AF-H9FA44-F1
#
_cell.length_a   1.000
_cell.length_b   1.000
_cell.length_c   1.000
_cell.angle_alpha   90.00
_cell.angle_beta   90.00
_cell.angle_gamma   90.00
#
_symmetry.space_group_name_H-M   'P 1'
#
loop_
_entity.id
_entity.type
_entity.pdbx_description
1 polymer ?
#
loop_
_entity_poly.entity_id
_entity_poly.type
_entity_poly.pdbx_seq_one_letter_code
_entity_poly.pdbx_strand_id
1 'polypeptide(L)'
;LGDSLVLKQDSPYYEHFYMALEPWKHYVPIKRNLSDLLEKVKWAKENDEEAKKIAKEGQLMARDLLQPHRLYCYYYQVLQKYAERQSSKPEVRDGMELVPQPEDNTAICQCHRKKPSREEL
;
A
#
# COMPACT_ATOMS: atom_id res chain seq x y z
N LEU A 1 -11.48 -7.22 5.57
CA LEU A 1 -11.44 -7.42 4.11
C LEU A 1 -12.62 -8.29 3.72
N GLY A 2 -13.55 -7.75 2.94
CA GLY A 2 -14.72 -8.47 2.45
C GLY A 2 -14.37 -9.51 1.38
N ASP A 3 -15.37 -10.28 0.96
CA ASP A 3 -15.32 -11.35 -0.05
C ASP A 3 -16.06 -10.97 -1.35
N SER A 4 -16.41 -9.69 -1.50
CA SER A 4 -17.11 -9.17 -2.67
C SER A 4 -16.17 -8.93 -3.85
N LEU A 5 -16.71 -9.05 -5.07
CA LEU A 5 -16.00 -8.68 -6.28
C LEU A 5 -15.78 -7.16 -6.36
N VAL A 6 -14.54 -6.76 -6.62
CA VAL A 6 -14.19 -5.34 -6.86
C VAL A 6 -14.34 -5.01 -8.34
N LEU A 7 -15.18 -4.04 -8.66
CA LEU A 7 -15.23 -3.36 -9.96
C LEU A 7 -14.37 -2.10 -9.88
N LYS A 8 -13.13 -2.15 -10.39
CA LYS A 8 -12.18 -1.05 -10.26
C LYS A 8 -12.23 -0.16 -11.50
N GLN A 9 -12.53 1.11 -11.27
CA GLN A 9 -12.50 2.13 -12.32
C GLN A 9 -11.08 2.41 -12.79
N ASP A 10 -10.92 2.53 -14.10
CA ASP A 10 -9.73 3.04 -14.73
C ASP A 10 -9.51 4.52 -14.32
N SER A 11 -8.32 4.81 -13.82
CA SER A 11 -7.99 6.08 -13.18
C SER A 11 -6.48 6.29 -13.21
N PRO A 12 -6.02 7.56 -13.36
CA PRO A 12 -4.60 7.88 -13.21
C PRO A 12 -4.12 7.82 -11.76
N TYR A 13 -5.03 7.77 -10.77
CA TYR A 13 -4.67 7.69 -9.37
C TYR A 13 -4.20 6.28 -9.01
N TYR A 14 -3.08 6.20 -8.31
CA TYR A 14 -2.49 4.94 -7.88
C TYR A 14 -2.01 5.03 -6.43
N GLU A 15 -2.03 3.88 -5.78
CA GLU A 15 -1.27 3.64 -4.56
C GLU A 15 -0.10 2.69 -4.89
N HIS A 16 0.94 2.68 -4.07
CA HIS A 16 2.17 1.93 -4.35
C HIS A 16 1.93 0.42 -4.57
N PHE A 17 0.94 -0.18 -3.91
CA PHE A 17 0.62 -1.60 -4.03
C PHE A 17 -0.25 -1.95 -5.25
N TYR A 18 -0.81 -0.96 -5.96
CA TYR A 18 -1.65 -1.23 -7.13
C TYR A 18 -0.88 -1.90 -8.27
N MET A 19 0.45 -1.72 -8.33
CA MET A 19 1.30 -2.35 -9.34
C MET A 19 1.29 -3.89 -9.27
N ALA A 20 0.89 -4.45 -8.13
CA ALA A 20 0.76 -5.90 -7.95
C ALA A 20 -0.67 -6.41 -8.23
N LEU A 21 -1.63 -5.52 -8.50
CA LEU A 21 -3.01 -5.88 -8.83
C LEU A 21 -3.19 -6.01 -10.34
N GLU A 22 -3.74 -7.13 -10.78
CA GLU A 22 -3.90 -7.46 -12.20
C GLU A 22 -5.40 -7.45 -12.56
N PRO A 23 -5.79 -6.76 -13.65
CA PRO A 23 -7.17 -6.81 -14.12
C PRO A 23 -7.56 -8.23 -14.51
N TRP A 24 -8.82 -8.60 -14.27
CA TRP A 24 -9.40 -9.93 -14.50
C TRP A 24 -8.82 -11.08 -13.68
N LYS A 25 -7.82 -10.81 -12.82
CA LYS A 25 -7.30 -11.76 -11.84
C LYS A 25 -7.66 -11.33 -10.43
N HIS A 26 -7.43 -10.06 -10.09
CA HIS A 26 -7.67 -9.52 -8.74
C HIS A 26 -8.92 -8.62 -8.66
N TYR A 27 -9.41 -8.12 -9.80
CA TYR A 27 -10.60 -7.25 -9.89
C TYR A 27 -11.15 -7.23 -11.32
N VAL A 28 -12.38 -6.75 -11.52
CA VAL A 28 -12.93 -6.47 -12.87
C VAL A 28 -12.71 -5.00 -13.22
N PRO A 29 -11.98 -4.68 -14.31
CA PRO A 29 -11.77 -3.30 -14.74
C PRO A 29 -13.06 -2.72 -15.36
N ILE A 30 -13.36 -1.46 -15.05
CA ILE A 30 -14.40 -0.66 -15.70
C ILE A 30 -13.77 0.63 -16.28
N LYS A 31 -14.30 1.12 -17.40
CA LYS A 31 -13.78 2.33 -18.05
C LYS A 31 -13.91 3.55 -17.15
N ARG A 32 -13.01 4.51 -17.33
CA ARG A 32 -13.03 5.79 -16.60
C ARG A 32 -14.34 6.55 -16.74
N ASN A 33 -14.98 6.50 -17.90
CA ASN A 33 -16.28 7.14 -18.14
C ASN A 33 -17.50 6.28 -17.74
N LEU A 34 -17.28 5.10 -17.13
CA LEU A 34 -18.30 4.15 -16.69
C LEU A 34 -19.21 3.59 -17.80
N SER A 35 -18.86 3.81 -19.06
CA SER A 35 -19.69 3.41 -20.22
C SER A 35 -19.93 1.90 -20.32
N ASP A 36 -19.09 1.08 -19.68
CA ASP A 36 -19.19 -0.38 -19.65
C ASP A 36 -19.63 -0.94 -18.28
N LEU A 37 -20.02 -0.08 -17.32
CA LEU A 37 -20.36 -0.54 -15.96
C LEU A 37 -21.51 -1.56 -15.95
N LEU A 38 -22.61 -1.26 -16.64
CA LEU A 38 -23.77 -2.16 -16.70
C LEU A 38 -23.43 -3.49 -17.40
N GLU A 39 -22.58 -3.44 -18.42
CA GLU A 39 -22.06 -4.63 -19.09
C GLU A 39 -21.24 -5.50 -18.12
N LYS A 40 -20.32 -4.91 -17.34
CA LYS A 40 -19.50 -5.65 -16.36
C LYS A 40 -20.33 -6.23 -15.22
N VAL A 41 -21.36 -5.52 -14.75
CA VAL A 41 -22.30 -6.04 -13.75
C VAL A 41 -23.10 -7.22 -14.31
N LYS A 42 -23.59 -7.12 -15.55
CA LYS A 42 -24.31 -8.22 -16.21
C LYS A 42 -23.38 -9.44 -16.38
N TRP A 43 -22.16 -9.23 -16.86
CA TRP A 43 -21.15 -10.28 -16.98
C TRP A 43 -20.92 -11.00 -15.64
N ALA A 44 -20.77 -10.26 -14.54
CA ALA A 44 -20.54 -10.84 -13.23
C ALA A 44 -21.72 -11.72 -12.75
N LYS A 45 -22.96 -11.28 -13.04
CA LYS A 45 -24.17 -12.07 -12.73
C LYS A 45 -24.29 -13.35 -13.56
N GLU A 46 -23.89 -13.29 -14.84
CA GLU A 46 -23.93 -14.43 -15.76
C GLU A 46 -22.77 -15.40 -15.56
N ASN A 47 -21.68 -14.96 -14.92
CA ASN A 47 -20.45 -15.73 -14.69
C ASN A 47 -20.09 -15.78 -13.20
N ASP A 48 -21.05 -16.12 -12.33
CA ASP A 48 -20.92 -16.03 -10.87
C ASP A 48 -19.71 -16.80 -10.32
N GLU A 49 -19.47 -18.01 -10.81
CA GLU A 49 -18.30 -18.82 -10.39
C GLU A 49 -16.97 -18.15 -10.74
N GLU A 50 -16.88 -17.51 -11.90
CA GLU A 50 -15.66 -16.81 -12.31
C GLU A 50 -15.49 -15.50 -11.52
N ALA A 51 -16.58 -14.76 -11.34
CA ALA A 51 -16.63 -13.56 -10.49
C ALA A 51 -16.16 -13.88 -9.05
N LYS A 52 -16.58 -15.03 -8.50
CA LYS A 52 -16.18 -15.51 -7.17
C LYS A 52 -14.69 -15.84 -7.09
N LYS A 53 -14.12 -16.45 -8.13
CA LYS A 53 -12.66 -16.69 -8.20
C LYS A 53 -11.88 -15.38 -8.19
N ILE A 54 -12.25 -14.42 -9.03
CA ILE A 54 -11.60 -13.11 -9.09
C ILE A 54 -11.69 -12.39 -7.74
N ALA A 55 -12.88 -12.40 -7.11
CA ALA A 55 -13.08 -11.83 -5.78
C ALA A 55 -12.17 -12.49 -4.74
N LYS A 56 -12.03 -13.82 -4.79
CA LYS A 56 -11.18 -14.57 -3.88
C LYS A 56 -9.70 -14.25 -4.06
N GLU A 57 -9.22 -14.24 -5.30
CA GLU A 57 -7.83 -13.90 -5.65
C GLU A 57 -7.49 -12.47 -5.24
N GLY A 58 -8.38 -11.50 -5.53
CA GLY A 58 -8.23 -10.12 -5.07
C GLY A 58 -8.17 -9.99 -3.55
N GLN A 59 -9.02 -10.73 -2.83
CA GLN A 59 -9.00 -10.77 -1.37
C GLN A 59 -7.68 -11.35 -0.83
N LEU A 60 -7.19 -12.45 -1.40
CA LEU A 60 -5.92 -13.07 -0.99
C LEU A 60 -4.76 -12.12 -1.22
N MET A 61 -4.73 -11.46 -2.38
CA MET A 61 -3.70 -10.48 -2.72
C MET A 61 -3.70 -9.30 -1.75
N ALA A 62 -4.88 -8.74 -1.43
CA ALA A 62 -4.98 -7.65 -0.46
C ALA A 62 -4.54 -8.07 0.94
N ARG A 63 -4.84 -9.31 1.37
CA ARG A 63 -4.44 -9.86 2.67
C ARG A 63 -2.92 -10.06 2.78
N ASP A 64 -2.25 -10.36 1.69
CA ASP A 64 -0.79 -10.49 1.64
C ASP A 64 -0.10 -9.13 1.53
N LEU A 65 -0.53 -8.29 0.59
CA LEU A 65 0.12 -7.01 0.30
C LEU A 65 -0.01 -5.99 1.42
N LEU A 66 -1.17 -5.92 2.07
CA LEU A 66 -1.50 -4.85 3.03
C LEU A 66 -1.13 -5.22 4.48
N GLN A 67 -0.22 -6.17 4.67
CA GLN A 67 0.28 -6.51 5.99
C GLN A 67 1.21 -5.40 6.52
N PRO A 68 1.16 -5.07 7.84
CA PRO A 68 1.99 -4.01 8.40
C PRO A 68 3.48 -4.13 8.09
N HIS A 69 4.04 -5.35 8.14
CA HIS A 69 5.47 -5.55 7.85
C HIS A 69 5.85 -5.20 6.40
N ARG A 70 4.97 -5.48 5.41
CA ARG A 70 5.19 -5.10 4.02
C ARG A 70 5.11 -3.59 3.84
N LEU A 71 4.15 -2.95 4.50
CA LEU A 71 4.01 -1.50 4.50
C LEU A 71 5.25 -0.81 5.08
N TYR A 72 5.70 -1.25 6.25
CA TYR A 72 6.90 -0.70 6.89
C TYR A 72 8.17 -0.95 6.06
N CYS A 73 8.31 -2.14 5.47
CA CYS A 73 9.43 -2.45 4.58
C CYS A 73 9.45 -1.52 3.35
N TYR A 74 8.29 -1.29 2.73
CA TYR A 74 8.16 -0.36 1.61
C TYR A 74 8.60 1.06 2.00
N TYR A 75 8.06 1.61 3.09
CA TYR A 75 8.44 2.96 3.54
C TYR A 75 9.92 3.06 3.91
N TYR A 76 10.46 2.06 4.59
CA TYR A 76 11.89 2.00 4.90
C TYR A 76 12.75 2.08 3.64
N GLN A 77 12.44 1.24 2.64
CA GLN A 77 13.17 1.24 1.36
C GLN A 77 13.02 2.57 0.61
N VAL A 78 11.82 3.14 0.56
CA VAL A 78 11.57 4.44 -0.09
C VAL A 78 12.39 5.53 0.58
N LEU A 79 12.36 5.62 1.92
CA LEU A 79 13.09 6.65 2.66
C LEU A 79 14.62 6.48 2.52
N GLN A 80 15.12 5.24 2.50
CA GLN A 80 16.53 4.98 2.20
C GLN A 80 16.93 5.44 0.79
N LYS A 81 16.15 5.05 -0.23
CA LYS A 81 16.40 5.45 -1.62
C LYS A 81 16.26 6.95 -1.85
N TYR A 82 15.37 7.60 -1.12
CA TYR A 82 15.26 9.04 -1.10
C TYR A 82 16.50 9.70 -0.46
N ALA A 83 16.95 9.20 0.70
CA ALA A 83 18.13 9.71 1.38
C ALA A 83 19.41 9.61 0.52
N GLU A 84 19.60 8.50 -0.21
CA GLU A 84 20.71 8.31 -1.17
C GLU A 84 20.77 9.39 -2.26
N ARG A 85 19.65 10.07 -2.54
CA ARG A 85 19.52 11.07 -3.62
C ARG A 85 19.64 12.51 -3.12
N GLN A 86 19.80 12.73 -1.82
CA GLN A 86 19.96 14.07 -1.28
C GLN A 86 21.34 14.62 -1.61
N SER A 87 21.39 15.85 -2.11
CA SER A 87 22.65 16.54 -2.46
C SER A 87 23.33 17.19 -1.26
N SER A 88 22.65 17.30 -0.12
CA SER A 88 23.14 17.96 1.09
C SER A 88 22.70 17.21 2.34
N LYS A 89 23.40 17.45 3.45
CA LYS A 89 23.00 16.93 4.77
C LYS A 89 21.73 17.68 5.25
N PRO A 90 20.71 16.98 5.77
CA PRO A 90 19.56 17.63 6.43
C PRO A 90 19.99 18.45 7.65
N GLU A 91 19.32 19.58 7.85
CA GLU A 91 19.49 20.45 9.01
C GLU A 91 18.12 20.74 9.65
N VAL A 92 18.09 20.82 10.98
CA VAL A 92 16.88 21.22 11.73
C VAL A 92 16.68 22.72 11.54
N ARG A 93 15.49 23.11 11.11
CA ARG A 93 15.15 24.52 10.83
C ARG A 93 14.27 25.09 11.94
N ASP A 94 14.31 26.42 12.06
CA ASP A 94 13.42 27.14 12.96
C ASP A 94 11.95 26.80 12.70
N GLY A 95 11.19 26.60 13.77
CA GLY A 95 9.80 26.15 13.72
C GLY A 95 9.57 24.64 13.55
N MET A 96 10.62 23.82 13.41
CA MET A 96 10.47 22.35 13.48
C MET A 96 10.33 21.87 14.93
N GLU A 97 9.36 20.99 15.19
CA GLU A 97 9.17 20.35 16.49
C GLU A 97 9.72 18.92 16.48
N LEU A 98 10.41 18.53 17.55
CA LEU A 98 10.88 17.17 17.74
C LEU A 98 9.69 16.24 17.98
N VAL A 99 9.50 15.24 17.10
CA VAL A 99 8.53 14.17 17.32
C VAL A 99 9.23 13.04 18.10
N PRO A 100 8.92 12.84 19.39
CA PRO A 100 9.57 11.80 20.18
C PRO A 100 9.16 10.42 19.65
N GLN A 101 10.13 9.51 19.52
CA GLN A 101 9.79 8.11 19.29
C GLN A 101 9.26 7.51 20.60
N PRO A 102 8.05 6.92 20.59
CA PRO A 102 7.48 6.30 21.78
C PRO A 102 8.34 5.11 22.23
N GLU A 103 8.37 4.86 23.54
CA GLU A 103 8.96 3.64 24.06
C GLU A 103 8.12 2.43 23.65
N ASP A 104 8.56 1.74 22.59
CA ASP A 104 7.93 0.50 22.17
C ASP A 104 8.46 -0.66 23.02
N ASN A 105 7.92 -0.76 24.24
CA ASN A 105 8.25 -1.80 25.23
C ASN A 105 7.54 -3.14 24.92
N THR A 106 6.68 -3.18 23.89
CA THR A 106 5.94 -4.36 23.45
C THR A 106 6.46 -4.93 22.13
N ALA A 107 7.35 -4.22 21.42
CA ALA A 107 8.02 -4.74 20.24
C ALA A 107 8.85 -5.98 20.54
N ILE A 108 8.55 -7.07 19.80
CA ILE A 108 9.33 -8.32 19.81
C ILE A 108 10.70 -8.12 19.12
N CYS A 109 10.91 -6.99 18.41
CA CYS A 109 12.17 -6.69 17.74
C CYS A 109 13.25 -6.25 18.75
N GLN A 110 14.39 -6.94 18.75
CA GLN A 110 15.64 -6.48 19.37
C GLN A 110 16.38 -5.48 18.46
N CYS A 111 15.64 -4.53 17.90
CA CYS A 111 16.19 -3.49 17.06
C CYS A 111 17.24 -2.74 17.90
N HIS A 112 18.54 -2.84 17.55
CA HIS A 112 19.63 -2.19 18.28
C HIS A 112 19.45 -0.67 18.21
N ARG A 113 18.72 -0.09 19.17
CA ARG A 113 18.61 1.35 19.35
C ARG A 113 19.97 1.84 19.83
N LYS A 114 20.84 2.25 18.90
CA LYS A 114 21.99 3.08 19.27
C LYS A 114 21.43 4.36 19.88
N LYS A 115 21.83 4.70 21.10
CA LYS A 115 21.52 6.02 21.67
C LYS A 115 22.04 7.08 20.68
N PRO A 116 21.25 8.08 20.29
CA PRO A 116 21.74 9.15 19.44
C PRO A 116 22.96 9.78 20.10
N SER A 117 24.02 10.03 19.31
CA SER A 117 25.16 10.78 19.84
C SER A 117 24.70 12.21 20.11
N ARG A 118 25.29 12.84 21.12
CA ARG A 118 24.92 14.17 21.61
C ARG A 118 25.13 15.30 20.59
N GLU A 119 25.64 14.97 19.40
CA GLU A 119 25.80 15.86 18.23
C GLU A 119 24.57 15.89 17.32
N GLU A 120 23.58 15.01 17.57
CA GLU A 120 22.30 14.93 16.84
C GLU A 120 21.12 15.51 17.64
N LEU A 121 21.40 16.25 18.72
CA LEU A 121 20.43 17.00 19.55
C LEU A 121 20.65 18.51 19.42
#